data_AF-A0A645DTH1-F1
#
_entry.id   AF-A0A645DTH1-F1
#
_cell.length_a   1.000
_cell.length_b   1.000
_cell.length_c   1.000
_cell.angle_alpha   90.00
_cell.angle_beta   90.00
_cell.angle_gamma   90.00
#
_symmetry.space_group_name_H-M   'P 1'
#
loop_
_entity.id
_entity.type
_entity.pdbx_description
1 polymer ?
#
loop_
_entity_poly.entity_id
_entity_poly.type
_entity_poly.pdbx_seq_one_letter_code
_entity_poly.pdbx_strand_id
1 'polypeptide(L)'
;MIERAVVLSKDRMIDIYIIKEVLKGTVDYGSNEMLSNINRYEDNNGVLRKLEDKTIIRVLKEVNGNKVLAAKKLGISGTTLWRRLKDLEKEETSIK
;
A
#
# COMPACT_ATOMS: atom_id res chain seq x y z
N MET A 1 -16.12 -10.68 -21.53
CA MET A 1 -15.36 -10.03 -20.42
C MET A 1 -15.51 -10.82 -19.14
N ILE A 2 -16.75 -11.09 -18.75
CA ILE A 2 -17.07 -11.87 -17.55
C ILE A 2 -16.50 -13.29 -17.67
N GLU A 3 -16.49 -13.89 -18.86
CA GLU A 3 -15.92 -15.22 -19.06
C GLU A 3 -14.41 -15.26 -18.74
N ARG A 4 -13.66 -14.25 -19.18
CA ARG A 4 -12.23 -14.14 -18.86
C ARG A 4 -11.99 -13.91 -17.36
N ALA A 5 -12.84 -13.12 -16.71
CA ALA A 5 -12.73 -12.88 -15.26
C ALA A 5 -12.99 -14.16 -14.45
N VAL A 6 -13.97 -14.96 -14.87
CA VAL A 6 -14.27 -16.26 -14.27
C VAL A 6 -13.09 -17.23 -14.45
N VAL A 7 -12.49 -17.27 -15.64
CA VAL A 7 -11.33 -18.14 -15.94
C VAL A 7 -10.08 -17.75 -15.14
N LEU A 8 -9.86 -16.47 -14.90
CA LEU A 8 -8.72 -15.96 -14.14
C LEU A 8 -8.92 -16.06 -12.61
N SER A 9 -10.14 -16.28 -12.15
CA SER A 9 -10.44 -16.40 -10.72
C SER A 9 -10.10 -17.80 -10.22
N LYS A 10 -9.18 -17.87 -9.25
CA LYS A 10 -8.72 -19.15 -8.65
C LYS A 10 -9.69 -19.71 -7.60
N ASP A 11 -10.65 -18.91 -7.13
CA ASP A 11 -11.64 -19.28 -6.12
C ASP A 11 -13.05 -18.81 -6.56
N ARG A 12 -14.07 -19.01 -5.71
CA ARG A 12 -15.46 -18.61 -5.96
C ARG A 12 -15.71 -17.11 -5.89
N MET A 13 -14.67 -16.30 -5.63
CA MET A 13 -14.73 -14.85 -5.59
C MET A 13 -13.88 -14.24 -6.70
N ILE A 14 -14.50 -13.34 -7.48
CA ILE A 14 -13.81 -12.55 -8.50
C ILE A 14 -13.28 -11.28 -7.82
N ASP A 15 -11.97 -11.20 -7.68
CA ASP A 15 -11.32 -10.05 -7.07
C ASP A 15 -11.32 -8.82 -8.01
N ILE A 16 -11.38 -7.63 -7.43
CA ILE A 16 -11.33 -6.35 -8.17
C ILE A 16 -10.07 -6.25 -9.05
N TYR A 17 -8.96 -6.88 -8.67
CA TYR A 17 -7.73 -6.91 -9.46
C TYR A 17 -7.90 -7.70 -10.77
N ILE A 18 -8.66 -8.79 -10.74
CA ILE A 18 -8.96 -9.62 -11.92
C ILE A 18 -9.82 -8.81 -12.89
N ILE A 19 -10.79 -8.05 -12.37
CA ILE A 19 -11.59 -7.14 -13.19
C ILE A 19 -10.72 -6.06 -13.84
N LYS A 20 -9.78 -5.45 -13.10
CA LYS A 20 -8.82 -4.49 -13.67
C LYS A 20 -8.01 -5.10 -14.81
N GLU A 21 -7.53 -6.34 -14.66
CA GLU A 21 -6.72 -7.02 -15.67
C GLU A 21 -7.51 -7.35 -16.94
N VAL A 22 -8.74 -7.85 -16.79
CA VAL A 22 -9.63 -8.15 -17.92
C VAL A 22 -10.01 -6.87 -18.68
N LEU A 23 -10.23 -5.77 -17.97
CA LEU A 23 -10.61 -4.49 -18.57
C LEU A 23 -9.46 -3.79 -19.29
N LYS A 24 -8.20 -3.95 -18.84
CA LYS A 24 -7.01 -3.36 -19.51
C LYS A 24 -6.92 -3.69 -21.00
N GLY A 25 -7.42 -4.85 -21.44
CA GLY A 25 -7.38 -5.26 -22.84
C GLY A 25 -8.58 -4.79 -23.69
N THR A 26 -9.47 -3.96 -23.16
CA THR A 26 -10.78 -3.69 -23.78
C THR A 26 -11.19 -2.23 -23.83
N VAL A 27 -10.54 -1.35 -23.06
CA VAL A 27 -10.94 0.05 -22.92
C VAL A 27 -10.00 0.93 -23.74
N ASP A 28 -10.32 1.11 -25.02
CA ASP A 28 -9.76 2.19 -25.86
C ASP A 28 -10.84 3.23 -26.28
N TYR A 29 -12.03 3.19 -25.67
CA TYR A 29 -13.07 4.18 -25.92
C TYR A 29 -13.51 4.88 -24.63
N GLY A 30 -12.98 6.09 -24.46
CA GLY A 30 -13.63 7.23 -23.80
C GLY A 30 -14.14 7.02 -22.37
N SER A 31 -13.29 7.25 -21.36
CA SER A 31 -13.68 7.84 -20.06
C SER A 31 -12.47 7.97 -19.13
N ASN A 32 -11.71 9.04 -19.32
CA ASN A 32 -10.58 9.42 -18.46
C ASN A 32 -11.00 9.67 -16.99
N GLU A 33 -12.27 10.02 -16.75
CA GLU A 33 -12.75 10.36 -15.40
C GLU A 33 -12.98 9.14 -14.47
N MET A 34 -13.39 7.97 -14.97
CA MET A 34 -13.75 6.84 -14.07
C MET A 34 -12.52 6.06 -13.57
N LEU A 35 -11.47 5.95 -14.38
CA LEU A 35 -10.18 5.34 -13.98
C LEU A 35 -9.45 6.16 -12.90
N SER A 36 -9.68 7.47 -12.85
CA SER A 36 -9.10 8.36 -11.83
C SER A 36 -9.55 8.00 -10.41
N ASN A 37 -10.80 7.54 -10.22
CA ASN A 37 -11.32 7.15 -8.92
C ASN A 37 -10.81 5.78 -8.44
N ILE A 38 -10.48 4.86 -9.36
CA ILE A 38 -9.87 3.57 -9.01
C ILE A 38 -8.42 3.78 -8.54
N ASN A 39 -7.70 4.74 -9.12
CA ASN A 39 -6.36 5.14 -8.67
C ASN A 39 -6.35 5.77 -7.27
N ARG A 40 -7.42 6.49 -6.88
CA ARG A 40 -7.53 7.09 -5.54
C ARG A 40 -7.49 6.06 -4.41
N TYR A 41 -7.98 4.84 -4.63
CA TYR A 41 -7.91 3.78 -3.62
C TYR A 41 -6.51 3.16 -3.47
N GLU A 42 -5.69 3.17 -4.53
CA GLU A 42 -4.27 2.81 -4.42
C GLU A 42 -3.43 3.95 -3.79
N ASP A 43 -3.83 5.21 -3.99
CA ASP A 43 -3.19 6.40 -3.38
C ASP A 43 -3.49 6.55 -1.86
N ASN A 44 -4.69 6.15 -1.41
CA ASN A 44 -5.04 6.15 0.03
C ASN A 44 -4.09 5.28 0.88
N ASN A 45 -3.54 4.20 0.30
CA ASN A 45 -2.53 3.39 0.96
C ASN A 45 -1.23 4.17 1.17
N GLY A 46 -0.85 5.02 0.22
CA GLY A 46 0.31 5.91 0.34
C GLY A 46 0.11 6.99 1.40
N VAL A 47 -1.09 7.57 1.51
CA VAL A 47 -1.40 8.59 2.53
C VAL A 47 -1.36 8.00 3.95
N LEU A 48 -2.02 6.85 4.15
CA LEU A 48 -2.02 6.17 5.45
C LEU A 48 -0.60 5.76 5.85
N ARG A 49 0.16 5.21 4.91
CA ARG A 49 1.54 4.79 5.14
C ARG A 49 2.44 5.96 5.51
N LYS A 50 2.36 7.08 4.79
CA LYS A 50 3.08 8.33 5.16
C LYS A 50 2.72 8.83 6.56
N LEU A 51 1.47 8.65 7.00
CA LEU A 51 1.04 9.01 8.36
C LEU A 51 1.63 8.06 9.41
N GLU A 52 1.61 6.75 9.14
CA GLU A 52 2.26 5.74 9.98
C GLU A 52 3.76 6.05 10.12
N ASP A 53 4.43 6.35 9.01
CA ASP A 53 5.87 6.62 8.98
C ASP A 53 6.23 7.88 9.79
N LYS A 54 5.47 8.96 9.62
CA LYS A 54 5.61 10.18 10.45
C LYS A 54 5.44 9.86 11.93
N THR A 55 4.51 8.97 12.27
CA THR A 55 4.25 8.57 13.65
C THR A 55 5.41 7.75 14.22
N ILE A 56 5.96 6.81 13.44
CA ILE A 56 7.14 6.02 13.80
C ILE A 56 8.34 6.94 14.07
N ILE A 57 8.61 7.88 13.17
CA ILE A 57 9.72 8.85 13.30
C ILE A 57 9.54 9.71 14.54
N ARG A 58 8.33 10.22 14.79
CA ARG A 58 8.02 11.02 15.98
C ARG A 58 8.28 10.25 17.26
N VAL A 59 7.77 9.02 17.36
CA VAL A 59 7.98 8.18 18.56
C VAL A 59 9.46 7.86 18.75
N LEU A 60 10.20 7.57 17.67
CA LEU A 60 11.65 7.35 17.74
C LEU A 60 12.41 8.56 18.28
N LYS A 61 12.02 9.77 17.90
CA LYS A 61 12.59 11.01 18.46
C LYS A 61 12.27 11.16 19.94
N GLU A 62 11.02 10.89 20.34
CA GLU A 62 10.58 10.96 21.74
C GLU A 62 11.33 9.97 22.66
N VAL A 63 11.73 8.80 22.14
CA VAL A 63 12.50 7.79 22.89
C VAL A 63 13.99 7.80 22.58
N ASN A 64 14.49 8.89 21.98
CA ASN A 64 15.90 9.12 21.70
C ASN A 64 16.57 7.99 20.88
N GLY A 65 15.83 7.40 19.95
CA GLY A 65 16.29 6.32 19.06
C GLY A 65 16.17 4.91 19.62
N ASN A 66 15.63 4.72 20.83
CA ASN A 66 15.46 3.39 21.42
C ASN A 66 14.33 2.60 20.73
N LYS A 67 14.70 1.72 19.78
CA LYS A 67 13.77 0.93 18.96
C LYS A 67 12.87 0.01 19.78
N VAL A 68 13.35 -0.53 20.91
CA VAL A 68 12.56 -1.43 21.78
C VAL A 68 11.46 -0.64 22.49
N LEU A 69 11.80 0.52 23.04
CA LEU A 69 10.82 1.41 23.68
C LEU A 69 9.85 2.00 22.66
N ALA A 70 10.31 2.33 21.45
CA ALA A 70 9.45 2.80 20.36
C ALA A 70 8.42 1.74 19.96
N ALA A 71 8.84 0.49 19.75
CA ALA A 71 7.95 -0.61 19.41
C ALA A 71 6.88 -0.83 20.49
N LYS A 72 7.30 -0.81 21.77
CA LYS A 72 6.39 -0.90 22.93
C LYS A 72 5.38 0.25 22.96
N LYS A 73 5.82 1.48 22.69
CA LYS A 73 4.95 2.67 22.69
C LYS A 73 3.98 2.71 21.50
N LEU A 74 4.38 2.15 20.37
CA LEU A 74 3.56 2.00 19.17
C LEU A 74 2.61 0.78 19.23
N GLY A 75 2.78 -0.11 20.21
CA GLY A 75 1.97 -1.33 20.35
C GLY A 75 2.25 -2.40 19.28
N ILE A 76 3.45 -2.40 18.70
CA ILE A 76 3.87 -3.35 17.65
C ILE A 76 5.08 -4.18 18.09
N SER A 77 5.31 -5.32 17.43
CA SER A 77 6.53 -6.10 17.67
C SER A 77 7.77 -5.37 17.14
N GLY A 78 8.93 -5.64 17.73
CA GLY A 78 10.21 -5.11 17.25
C GLY A 78 10.53 -5.52 15.81
N THR A 79 10.12 -6.74 15.39
CA THR A 79 10.29 -7.23 14.02
C THR A 79 9.44 -6.46 13.01
N THR A 80 8.23 -6.05 13.39
CA THR A 80 7.37 -5.19 12.56
C THR A 80 7.97 -3.79 12.42
N LEU A 81 8.43 -3.18 13.52
CA LEU A 81 9.09 -1.88 13.48
C LEU A 81 10.34 -1.91 12.57
N TRP A 82 11.15 -2.97 12.66
CA TRP A 82 12.33 -3.13 11.83
C TRP A 82 12.00 -3.22 10.33
N ARG A 83 10.97 -3.99 9.95
CA ARG A 83 10.54 -4.08 8.55
C ARG A 83 10.10 -2.71 8.02
N ARG A 84 9.30 -1.96 8.81
CA ARG A 84 8.86 -0.61 8.43
C ARG A 84 10.01 0.38 8.26
N LEU A 85 10.99 0.34 9.16
CA LEU A 85 12.19 1.17 9.03
C LEU A 85 13.01 0.83 7.79
N LYS A 86 13.14 -0.45 7.48
CA LYS A 86 13.86 -0.89 6.28
C LYS A 86 13.15 -0.47 4.99
N ASP A 87 11.82 -0.50 4.98
CA ASP A 87 11.02 0.01 3.87
C ASP A 87 11.24 1.52 3.68
N LEU A 88 11.27 2.29 4.78
CA LEU A 88 11.57 3.73 4.75
C LEU A 88 12.94 4.05 4.16
N GLU A 89 13.98 3.32 4.57
CA GLU A 89 15.35 3.49 4.03
C GLU A 89 15.41 3.20 2.51
N LYS A 90 14.59 2.26 2.02
CA LYS A 90 14.51 1.89 0.61
C LYS A 90 13.78 2.96 -0.23
N GLU A 91 12.77 3.59 0.35
CA GLU A 91 12.05 4.69 -0.28
C GLU A 91 12.93 5.95 -0.39
N GLU A 92 13.74 6.28 0.63
CA GLU A 92 14.70 7.40 0.57
C GLU A 92 15.83 7.20 -0.45
N THR A 93 16.23 5.95 -0.70
CA THR A 93 17.30 5.61 -1.67
C THR A 93 16.81 5.54 -3.12
N SER A 94 15.50 5.50 -3.37
CA SER A 94 14.94 5.49 -4.74
C SER A 94 14.71 6.90 -5.31
N ILE A 95 14.95 7.96 -4.53
CA ILE A 95 14.78 9.37 -4.92
C ILE A 95 16.15 10.06 -5.14
N LYS A 96 17.27 9.34 -4.95
CA LYS A 96 18.63 9.81 -5.25
C LYS A 96 19.16 9.16 -6.52
#